data_AF-X0S140-F1
#
_entry.id   AF-X0S140-F1
#
_cell.length_a   1.000
_cell.length_b   1.000
_cell.length_c   1.000
_cell.angle_alpha   90.00
_cell.angle_beta   90.00
_cell.angle_gamma   90.00
#
_symmetry.space_group_name_H-M   'P 1'
#
loop_
_entity.id
_entity.type
_entity.pdbx_description
1 polymer ?
#
loop_
_entity_poly.entity_id
_entity_poly.type
_entity_poly.pdbx_seq_one_letter_code
_entity_poly.pdbx_strand_id
1 'polypeptide(L)'
;MSKTSTISVALIAACLLVSGVALAGKNPATYTCADLLEVDVDYVPQVVYWLDGYTWAGDPVYDEDVEWVPVETDTIITECKKNPSQKAAAVVKKHRKSKK
;
A
#
# COMPACT_ATOMS: atom_id res chain seq x y z
N MET A 1 -39.33 -6.58 -49.43
CA MET A 1 -38.02 -6.98 -48.86
C MET A 1 -37.45 -5.79 -48.11
N SER A 2 -37.44 -5.81 -46.78
CA SER A 2 -36.58 -4.95 -45.95
C SER A 2 -36.18 -5.74 -44.72
N LYS A 3 -34.88 -5.96 -44.57
CA LYS A 3 -34.27 -6.90 -43.63
C LYS A 3 -34.25 -6.29 -42.22
N THR A 4 -34.75 -7.05 -41.26
CA THR A 4 -34.44 -6.91 -39.84
C THR A 4 -32.95 -7.19 -39.62
N SER A 5 -32.25 -6.30 -38.92
CA SER A 5 -30.87 -6.55 -38.48
C SER A 5 -30.74 -6.11 -37.02
N THR A 6 -31.02 -7.06 -36.14
CA THR A 6 -30.71 -7.03 -34.71
C THR A 6 -29.20 -6.94 -34.50
N ILE A 7 -28.74 -5.87 -33.85
CA ILE A 7 -27.37 -5.76 -33.34
C ILE A 7 -27.46 -5.81 -31.81
N SER A 8 -27.14 -6.98 -31.26
CA SER A 8 -26.97 -7.20 -29.83
C SER A 8 -25.63 -6.59 -29.40
N VAL A 9 -25.68 -5.46 -28.67
CA VAL A 9 -24.50 -4.94 -27.96
C VAL A 9 -24.50 -5.56 -26.57
N ALA A 10 -23.72 -6.61 -26.38
CA ALA A 10 -23.41 -7.14 -25.06
C ALA A 10 -22.45 -6.18 -24.35
N LEU A 11 -22.99 -5.32 -23.48
CA LEU A 11 -22.20 -4.54 -22.54
C LEU A 11 -21.63 -5.49 -21.46
N ILE A 12 -20.36 -5.86 -21.60
CA ILE A 12 -19.60 -6.50 -20.52
C ILE A 12 -19.30 -5.39 -19.50
N ALA A 13 -20.23 -5.18 -18.57
CA ALA A 13 -19.99 -4.41 -17.36
C ALA A 13 -19.05 -5.24 -16.47
N ALA A 14 -17.74 -5.07 -16.65
CA ALA A 14 -16.75 -5.53 -15.68
C ALA A 14 -16.96 -4.72 -14.40
N CYS A 15 -17.75 -5.26 -13.47
CA CYS A 15 -17.86 -4.75 -12.11
C CYS A 15 -16.46 -4.79 -11.49
N LEU A 16 -15.77 -3.64 -11.52
CA LEU A 16 -14.70 -3.33 -10.58
C LEU A 16 -15.35 -3.21 -9.20
N LEU A 17 -15.61 -4.34 -8.57
CA LEU A 17 -15.85 -4.40 -7.14
C LEU A 17 -14.51 -4.03 -6.48
N VAL A 18 -14.29 -2.73 -6.28
CA VAL A 18 -13.52 -2.28 -5.12
C VAL A 18 -14.35 -2.72 -3.93
N SER A 19 -14.11 -3.95 -3.49
CA SER A 19 -14.49 -4.42 -2.17
C SER A 19 -13.69 -3.56 -1.21
N GLY A 20 -14.29 -2.47 -0.72
CA GLY A 20 -13.68 -1.66 0.33
C GLY A 20 -13.50 -2.56 1.54
N VAL A 21 -12.27 -3.05 1.73
CA VAL A 21 -11.93 -3.89 2.88
C VAL A 21 -11.76 -2.90 4.02
N ALA A 22 -12.73 -2.82 4.92
CA ALA A 22 -12.61 -1.93 6.07
C ALA A 22 -11.30 -2.25 6.82
N LEU A 23 -10.37 -1.29 6.84
CA LEU A 23 -9.08 -1.42 7.52
C LEU A 23 -9.20 -1.41 9.05
N ALA A 24 -10.36 -1.03 9.58
CA ALA A 24 -10.61 -0.94 11.00
C ALA A 24 -10.29 -2.27 11.70
N GLY A 25 -9.26 -2.25 12.57
CA GLY A 25 -8.80 -3.42 13.33
C GLY A 25 -7.81 -4.33 12.61
N LYS A 26 -7.44 -4.05 11.36
CA LYS A 26 -6.41 -4.82 10.64
C LYS A 26 -5.01 -4.44 11.12
N ASN A 27 -4.18 -5.44 11.41
CA ASN A 27 -2.79 -5.22 11.83
C ASN A 27 -1.96 -4.61 10.68
N PRO A 28 -1.32 -3.43 10.87
CA PRO A 28 -0.50 -2.78 9.85
C PRO A 28 0.60 -3.67 9.25
N ALA A 29 1.17 -4.60 10.02
CA ALA A 29 2.16 -5.56 9.52
C ALA A 29 1.65 -6.42 8.35
N THR A 30 0.33 -6.54 8.22
CA THR A 30 -0.30 -7.35 7.17
C THR A 30 -0.71 -6.54 5.94
N TYR A 31 -0.63 -5.20 6.00
CA TYR A 31 -1.10 -4.31 4.95
C TYR A 31 -0.42 -4.59 3.61
N THR A 32 -1.26 -4.64 2.59
CA THR A 32 -0.86 -4.46 1.20
C THR A 32 -0.76 -2.96 0.89
N CYS A 33 -0.23 -2.61 -0.27
CA CYS A 33 -0.23 -1.24 -0.75
C CYS A 33 -1.64 -0.70 -0.99
N ALA A 34 -2.60 -1.54 -1.39
CA ALA A 34 -4.00 -1.16 -1.49
C ALA A 34 -4.56 -0.74 -0.11
N ASP A 35 -4.26 -1.54 0.91
CA ASP A 35 -4.64 -1.20 2.29
C ASP A 35 -4.03 0.13 2.74
N LEU A 36 -2.73 0.36 2.47
CA LEU A 36 -2.09 1.60 2.86
C LEU A 36 -2.70 2.83 2.15
N LEU A 37 -3.16 2.68 0.91
CA LEU A 37 -3.78 3.76 0.13
C LEU A 37 -5.21 4.09 0.58
N GLU A 38 -5.84 3.21 1.36
CA GLU A 38 -7.16 3.42 1.98
C GLU A 38 -7.06 4.05 3.38
N VAL A 39 -5.85 4.15 3.95
CA VAL A 39 -5.62 4.87 5.21
C VAL A 39 -5.86 6.35 4.97
N ASP A 40 -6.53 7.00 5.93
CA ASP A 40 -6.72 8.45 5.92
C ASP A 40 -5.35 9.15 5.83
N VAL A 41 -5.26 10.16 4.96
CA VAL A 41 -4.01 10.83 4.59
C VAL A 41 -3.26 11.37 5.82
N ASP A 42 -3.97 11.80 6.86
CA ASP A 42 -3.39 12.34 8.09
C ASP A 42 -2.72 11.26 8.97
N TYR A 43 -3.00 9.98 8.68
CA TYR A 43 -2.50 8.82 9.43
C TYR A 43 -1.49 7.97 8.66
N VAL A 44 -1.32 8.20 7.35
CA VAL A 44 -0.34 7.46 6.53
C VAL A 44 1.09 7.59 7.08
N PRO A 45 1.60 8.79 7.47
CA PRO A 45 2.94 8.92 8.00
C PRO A 45 3.20 8.06 9.25
N GLN A 46 2.20 7.91 10.11
CA GLN A 46 2.26 7.13 11.34
C GLN A 46 2.30 5.63 11.04
N VAL A 47 1.52 5.18 10.05
CA VAL A 47 1.58 3.79 9.58
C VAL A 47 2.93 3.49 8.93
N VAL A 48 3.47 4.41 8.12
CA VAL A 48 4.80 4.27 7.51
C VAL A 48 5.89 4.24 8.58
N TYR A 49 5.85 5.15 9.55
CA TYR A 49 6.76 5.17 10.70
C TYR A 49 6.72 3.84 11.46
N TRP A 50 5.51 3.35 11.76
CA TRP A 50 5.34 2.08 12.46
C TRP A 50 5.89 0.92 11.65
N LEU A 51 5.61 0.85 10.34
CA LEU A 51 6.14 -0.18 9.44
C LEU A 51 7.67 -0.14 9.32
N ASP A 52 8.27 1.04 9.46
CA ASP A 52 9.71 1.17 9.49
C ASP A 52 10.30 0.80 10.85
N GLY A 53 9.62 1.09 11.95
CA GLY A 53 10.00 0.54 13.26
C GLY A 53 9.73 -0.95 13.41
N TYR A 54 8.87 -1.53 12.56
CA TYR A 54 8.42 -2.91 12.67
C TYR A 54 9.52 -3.89 12.26
N THR A 55 10.32 -4.31 13.24
CA THR A 55 11.25 -5.42 13.08
C THR A 55 10.46 -6.73 13.02
N TRP A 56 10.25 -7.23 11.81
CA TRP A 56 10.10 -8.65 11.58
C TRP A 56 11.37 -9.31 12.17
N ALA A 57 11.19 -10.27 13.08
CA ALA A 57 12.24 -10.82 13.96
C ALA A 57 13.65 -10.87 13.32
N GLY A 58 14.62 -10.11 13.87
CA GLY A 58 16.04 -10.26 13.54
C GLY A 58 16.81 -9.01 13.09
N ASP A 59 16.18 -7.83 12.96
CA ASP A 59 16.88 -6.59 12.56
C ASP A 59 17.52 -5.89 13.79
N PRO A 60 18.87 -5.77 13.86
CA PRO A 60 19.59 -5.22 15.01
C PRO A 60 19.65 -3.68 14.96
N VAL A 61 18.50 -3.01 14.88
CA VAL A 61 18.43 -1.54 14.72
C VAL A 61 18.75 -0.79 16.03
N TYR A 62 19.09 -1.49 17.10
CA TYR A 62 19.51 -0.89 18.38
C TYR A 62 21.03 -0.62 18.44
N ASP A 63 21.70 -0.34 17.32
CA ASP A 63 23.01 0.30 17.38
C ASP A 63 22.78 1.77 17.78
N GLU A 64 23.23 2.13 18.99
CA GLU A 64 23.02 3.44 19.62
C GLU A 64 23.59 4.62 18.79
N ASP A 65 24.45 4.32 17.81
CA ASP A 65 25.12 5.28 16.92
C ASP A 65 24.39 5.50 15.57
N VAL A 66 23.22 4.90 15.34
CA VAL A 66 22.50 5.02 14.06
C VAL A 66 21.44 6.12 14.13
N GLU A 67 21.63 7.20 13.38
CA GLU A 67 20.59 8.21 13.18
C GLU A 67 19.50 7.66 12.26
N TRP A 68 18.29 7.50 12.80
CA TRP A 68 17.12 7.08 12.03
C TRP A 68 16.61 8.22 11.16
N VAL A 69 16.63 8.02 9.84
CA VAL A 69 16.10 8.99 8.87
C VAL A 69 14.67 8.56 8.49
N PRO A 70 13.66 9.42 8.72
CA PRO A 70 12.29 9.08 8.36
C PRO A 70 12.13 8.74 6.88
N VAL A 71 11.31 7.73 6.61
CA VAL A 71 10.96 7.34 5.25
C VAL A 71 9.95 8.35 4.68
N GLU A 72 10.25 8.88 3.50
CA GLU A 72 9.41 9.84 2.79
C GLU A 72 8.07 9.22 2.38
N THR A 73 6.98 9.64 3.03
CA THR A 73 5.64 9.04 2.86
C THR A 73 5.13 9.16 1.42
N ASP A 74 5.37 10.30 0.74
CA ASP A 74 4.95 10.50 -0.66
C ASP A 74 5.62 9.53 -1.64
N THR A 75 6.87 9.14 -1.34
CA THR A 75 7.58 8.14 -2.13
C THR A 75 6.92 6.78 -1.97
N ILE A 76 6.53 6.42 -0.75
CA ILE A 76 5.83 5.17 -0.45
C ILE A 76 4.46 5.12 -1.13
N ILE A 77 3.68 6.19 -1.05
CA ILE A 77 2.38 6.30 -1.73
C ILE A 77 2.55 6.14 -3.25
N THR A 78 3.54 6.83 -3.83
CA THR A 78 3.85 6.75 -5.26
C THR A 78 4.21 5.32 -5.70
N GLU A 79 5.06 4.63 -4.94
CA GLU A 79 5.43 3.24 -5.24
C GLU A 79 4.25 2.28 -5.03
N CYS A 80 3.44 2.49 -3.99
CA CYS A 80 2.28 1.65 -3.72
C CYS A 80 1.20 1.73 -4.80
N LYS A 81 1.03 2.88 -5.45
CA LYS A 81 0.14 3.03 -6.61
C LYS A 81 0.56 2.16 -7.81
N LYS A 82 1.85 1.83 -7.95
CA LYS A 82 2.36 1.02 -9.06
C LYS A 82 2.02 -0.47 -8.90
N ASN A 83 1.94 -0.97 -7.67
CA ASN A 83 1.64 -2.36 -7.38
C ASN A 83 0.82 -2.50 -6.09
N PRO A 84 -0.51 -2.35 -6.16
CA PRO A 84 -1.37 -2.33 -4.96
C PRO A 84 -1.39 -3.65 -4.17
N SER A 85 -1.06 -4.79 -4.79
CA SER A 85 -1.10 -6.10 -4.11
C SER A 85 0.16 -6.41 -3.29
N GLN A 86 1.26 -5.68 -3.50
CA GLN A 86 2.50 -5.91 -2.75
C GLN A 86 2.35 -5.53 -1.28
N LYS A 87 3.19 -6.10 -0.41
CA LYS A 87 3.21 -5.76 1.02
C LYS A 87 3.76 -4.36 1.24
N ALA A 88 3.04 -3.54 2.00
CA ALA A 88 3.46 -2.17 2.32
C ALA A 88 4.81 -2.15 3.07
N ALA A 89 5.02 -3.06 4.02
CA ALA A 89 6.27 -3.20 4.77
C ALA A 89 7.51 -3.41 3.86
N ALA A 90 7.35 -4.16 2.76
CA ALA A 90 8.44 -4.41 1.82
C ALA A 90 8.84 -3.12 1.07
N VAL A 91 7.87 -2.27 0.75
CA VAL A 91 8.11 -0.96 0.13
C VAL A 91 8.82 -0.04 1.12
N VAL A 92 8.32 0.07 2.35
CA VAL A 92 8.95 0.89 3.41
C VAL A 92 10.40 0.47 3.62
N LYS A 93 10.66 -0.83 3.77
CA LYS A 93 12.02 -1.38 3.92
C LYS A 93 12.94 -1.05 2.75
N LYS A 94 12.45 -1.12 1.51
CA LYS A 94 13.23 -0.76 0.30
C LYS A 94 13.70 0.70 0.31
N HIS A 95 12.92 1.58 0.94
CA HIS A 95 13.19 3.01 1.01
C HIS A 95 13.79 3.48 2.34
N ARG A 96 14.01 2.56 3.29
CA ARG A 96 14.70 2.86 4.54
C ARG A 96 16.10 3.39 4.25
N LYS A 97 16.44 4.47 4.95
CA LYS A 97 17.79 5.00 5.01
C LYS A 97 18.24 4.96 6.47
N SER A 98 19.49 4.59 6.68
CA SER A 98 20.19 4.79 7.94
C SER A 98 21.45 5.57 7.66
N LYS A 99 21.80 6.50 8.55
CA LYS A 99 23.13 7.12 8.58
C LYS A 99 23.92 6.53 9.74
N LYS A 100 25.20 6.32 9.49
CA LYS A 100 26.21 5.97 10.48
C LYS A 100 27.12 7.18 10.67
#